data_AF-X1LS88-F1
#
_entry.id   AF-X1LS88-F1
#
_cell.length_a   1.000
_cell.length_b   1.000
_cell.length_c   1.000
_cell.angle_alpha   90.00
_cell.angle_beta   90.00
_cell.angle_gamma   90.00
#
_symmetry.space_group_name_H-M   'P 1'
#
loop_
_entity.id
_entity.type
_entity.pdbx_description
1 polymer ?
#
loop_
_entity_poly.entity_id
_entity_poly.type
_entity_poly.pdbx_seq_one_letter_code
_entity_poly.pdbx_strand_id
1 'polypeptide(L)' 'MKILHFADLHLGVESYGRIDPTTGLSSRLNDFLSALDQVVDYA' A
#
# COMPACT_ATOMS: atom_id res chain seq x y z
N MET A 1 -9.67 0.21 26.25
CA MET A 1 -8.73 0.70 25.22
C MET A 1 -9.10 0.05 23.90
N LYS A 2 -9.14 0.80 22.80
CA LYS A 2 -9.36 0.27 21.45
C LYS A 2 -8.03 0.38 20.69
N ILE A 3 -7.55 -0.72 20.12
CA ILE A 3 -6.29 -0.78 19.38
C ILE A 3 -6.54 -1.52 18.07
N LEU A 4 -6.05 -0.95 16.98
CA LEU A 4 -5.94 -1.60 15.68
C LEU A 4 -4.50 -2.09 15.49
N HIS A 5 -4.32 -3.40 15.26
CA HIS A 5 -3.02 -4.00 14.96
C HIS A 5 -3.03 -4.55 13.54
N PHE A 6 -2.16 -4.02 12.70
CA PHE A 6 -2.03 -4.33 11.28
C PHE A 6 -0.57 -4.65 10.97
N ALA A 7 -0.33 -5.59 10.06
CA ALA A 7 1.01 -6.10 9.73
C ALA A 7 1.09 -6.52 8.25
N ASP A 8 2.31 -6.84 7.79
CA ASP A 8 2.58 -7.45 6.49
C ASP A 8 2.11 -6.63 5.28
N LEU A 9 2.28 -5.30 5.35
CA LEU A 9 1.97 -4.41 4.21
C LEU A 9 2.83 -4.71 2.97
N HIS A 10 4.04 -5.26 3.15
CA HIS A 10 4.94 -5.63 2.07
C HIS A 10 5.27 -4.49 1.07
N LEU A 11 5.50 -3.27 1.59
CA LEU A 11 6.03 -2.17 0.77
C LEU A 11 7.35 -2.58 0.10
N GLY A 12 7.46 -2.29 -1.19
CA GLY A 12 8.60 -2.68 -2.02
C GLY A 12 8.44 -4.03 -2.74
N VAL A 13 7.33 -4.76 -2.53
CA VAL A 13 6.99 -5.88 -3.41
C VAL A 13 6.44 -5.35 -4.73
N GLU A 14 7.10 -5.70 -5.83
CA GLU A 14 6.76 -5.18 -7.16
C GLU A 14 6.30 -6.27 -8.15
N SER A 15 6.13 -7.51 -7.68
CA SER A 15 5.68 -8.64 -8.49
C SER A 15 4.38 -8.33 -9.23
N TYR A 16 4.35 -8.62 -10.54
CA TYR A 16 3.22 -8.36 -11.44
C TYR A 16 2.79 -6.88 -11.53
N GLY A 17 3.60 -5.95 -11.02
CA GLY A 17 3.41 -4.52 -11.19
C GLY A 17 3.79 -4.02 -12.57
N ARG A 18 3.36 -2.79 -12.89
CA ARG A 18 3.82 -2.04 -14.06
C ARG A 18 4.39 -0.71 -13.59
N ILE A 19 5.36 -0.15 -14.31
CA ILE A 19 5.83 1.20 -14.00
C ILE A 19 4.75 2.20 -14.39
N ASP A 20 4.33 3.02 -13.42
CA ASP A 20 3.47 4.17 -13.67
C ASP A 20 4.29 5.24 -14.40
N PRO A 21 3.89 5.67 -15.61
CA PRO A 21 4.66 6.64 -16.40
C PRO A 21 4.68 8.05 -15.78
N THR A 22 3.77 8.35 -14.85
CA THR A 22 3.65 9.65 -14.18
C THR A 22 4.63 9.75 -13.03
N THR A 23 4.76 8.69 -12.23
CA THR A 23 5.56 8.69 -11.00
C THR A 23 6.91 8.00 -11.16
N GLY A 24 7.08 7.16 -12.18
CA GLY A 24 8.26 6.32 -12.37
C GLY A 24 8.36 5.15 -11.39
N LEU A 25 7.33 4.92 -10.58
CA LEU A 25 7.31 3.88 -9.54
C LEU A 25 6.46 2.68 -9.99
N SER A 26 6.67 1.52 -9.38
CA SER A 26 5.80 0.37 -9.60
C SER A 26 4.37 0.68 -9.14
N SER A 27 3.38 0.31 -9.96
CA SER A 27 1.95 0.44 -9.66
C SER A 27 1.57 -0.20 -8.33
N ARG A 28 2.34 -1.24 -7.94
CA ARG A 28 2.18 -1.93 -6.67
C ARG A 28 2.30 -1.02 -5.47
N LEU A 29 3.14 0.02 -5.53
CA LEU A 29 3.27 0.98 -4.44
C LEU A 29 1.92 1.66 -4.15
N ASN A 30 1.27 2.21 -5.19
CA ASN A 30 -0.04 2.85 -5.03
C ASN A 30 -1.11 1.88 -4.54
N ASP A 31 -1.07 0.63 -5.00
CA ASP A 31 -2.02 -0.40 -4.56
C ASP A 31 -1.88 -0.68 -3.05
N PHE A 32 -0.66 -0.75 -2.52
CA PHE A 32 -0.43 -0.94 -1.08
C PHE A 32 -0.78 0.30 -0.27
N LEU A 33 -0.45 1.50 -0.75
CA LEU A 33 -0.81 2.75 -0.07
C LEU A 33 -2.33 2.93 -0.01
N SER A 34 -3.05 2.64 -1.09
CA SER A 34 -4.53 2.69 -1.12
C SER A 34 -5.18 1.70 -0.16
N ALA A 35 -4.54 0.55 0.10
CA ALA A 35 -4.99 -0.40 1.11
C ALA A 35 -4.69 0.08 2.53
N LEU A 36 -3.50 0.68 2.75
CA LEU A 36 -3.13 1.27 4.04
C LEU A 36 -4.04 2.45 4.40
N ASP A 37 -4.40 3.29 3.44
CA ASP A 37 -5.30 4.44 3.66
C ASP A 37 -6.65 3.98 4.24
N GLN A 38 -7.21 2.87 3.75
CA GLN A 38 -8.44 2.29 4.30
C GLN A 38 -8.30 1.85 5.77
N VAL A 39 -7.12 1.30 6.14
CA VAL A 39 -6.82 0.88 7.51
C VAL A 39 -6.72 2.10 8.42
N VAL A 40 -6.09 3.19 7.94
CA VAL A 40 -5.94 4.45 8.67
C VAL A 40 -7.29 5.17 8.82
N ASP A 41 -8.10 5.23 7.77
CA ASP A 41 -9.42 5.86 7.78
C ASP A 41 -10.39 5.18 8.76
N TYR A 42 -10.24 3.88 8.97
CA TYR A 42 -11.04 3.11 9.92
C TYR A 42 -10.60 3.29 11.39
N ALA A 43 -9.31 3.56 11.62
CA ALA A 43 -8.68 3.54 12.95
C ALA A 43 -9.16 4.66 13.87
#